data_AF-L1ML19-F1
#
_entry.id   AF-L1ML19-F1
#
_cell.length_a   1.000
_cell.length_b   1.000
_cell.length_c   1.000
_cell.angle_alpha   90.00
_cell.angle_beta   90.00
_cell.angle_gamma   90.00
#
_symmetry.space_group_name_H-M   'P 1'
#
loop_
_entity.id
_entity.type
_entity.pdbx_description
1 polymer ?
#
loop_
_entity_poly.entity_id
_entity_poly.type
_entity_poly.pdbx_seq_one_letter_code
_entity_poly.pdbx_strand_id
1 'polypeptide(L)'
;MKKFLLLAFVSLTAIAGMAQTTKNYEDQLSVDKGVGKSYTATVERTAEGKFNLTIRNFYYKAFFVNFAIGNIELKDIPYTVEGKIIKFEGDIKGTIVPGDDNKVKWQGPTLMANPQIKISGKVDSEKLYFTAQISTPIGNVTTVFGTESLVTSLGLAPRAAKADVIYSLDGRRLERAPEHGVYILNGKKVVK
;
A
#
# COMPACT_ATOMS: atom_id res chain seq x y z
N MET A 1 -39.05 32.23 12.75
CA MET A 1 -38.02 32.11 13.81
C MET A 1 -37.54 30.67 13.86
N LYS A 2 -36.23 30.52 13.76
CA LYS A 2 -35.45 29.28 13.63
C LYS A 2 -35.29 28.66 15.02
N LYS A 3 -35.73 27.42 15.23
CA LYS A 3 -35.34 26.62 16.39
C LYS A 3 -34.87 25.25 15.92
N PHE A 4 -33.60 25.25 15.49
CA PHE A 4 -32.77 24.06 15.38
C PHE A 4 -32.48 23.57 16.78
N LEU A 5 -32.92 22.36 17.15
CA LEU A 5 -32.19 21.53 18.11
C LEU A 5 -32.73 20.10 18.09
N LEU A 6 -31.96 19.20 17.47
CA LEU A 6 -31.54 17.89 17.97
C LEU A 6 -30.91 17.11 16.80
N LEU A 7 -29.68 17.48 16.44
CA LEU A 7 -28.76 16.53 15.80
C LEU A 7 -28.12 15.74 16.94
N ALA A 8 -28.77 14.65 17.35
CA ALA A 8 -28.13 13.65 18.17
C ALA A 8 -27.04 12.99 17.32
N PHE A 9 -25.81 13.08 17.82
CA PHE A 9 -24.66 12.31 17.36
C PHE A 9 -25.02 10.82 17.31
N VAL A 10 -25.18 10.26 16.11
CA VAL A 10 -24.98 8.82 15.90
C VAL A 10 -23.47 8.61 15.74
N SER A 11 -22.77 8.71 16.87
CA SER A 11 -21.42 8.19 17.00
C SER A 11 -21.50 6.67 17.07
N LEU A 12 -20.85 6.02 16.09
CA LEU A 12 -20.08 4.79 16.31
C LEU A 12 -20.86 3.51 16.66
N THR A 13 -21.79 3.06 15.80
CA THR A 13 -22.21 1.65 15.75
C THR A 13 -22.66 1.25 14.34
N ALA A 14 -21.71 1.05 13.42
CA ALA A 14 -21.97 0.32 12.19
C ALA A 14 -20.68 -0.35 11.69
N ILE A 15 -20.16 -1.31 12.46
CA ILE A 15 -19.18 -2.29 11.94
C ILE A 15 -19.78 -3.70 11.89
N ALA A 16 -20.93 -3.97 12.52
CA ALA A 16 -21.60 -5.28 12.45
C ALA A 16 -22.54 -5.43 11.23
N GLY A 17 -22.18 -4.81 10.10
CA GLY A 17 -22.97 -4.79 8.88
C GLY A 17 -22.12 -4.35 7.69
N MET A 18 -20.91 -4.91 7.57
CA MET A 18 -20.06 -4.62 6.42
C MET A 18 -20.69 -5.28 5.19
N ALA A 19 -21.22 -4.47 4.27
CA ALA A 19 -21.41 -4.93 2.91
C ALA A 19 -20.10 -5.59 2.43
N GLN A 20 -20.19 -6.76 1.80
CA GLN A 20 -19.09 -7.39 1.08
C GLN A 20 -18.61 -6.38 0.03
N THR A 21 -17.51 -5.68 0.34
CA THR A 21 -16.96 -4.64 -0.54
C THR A 21 -15.82 -5.23 -1.35
N THR A 22 -15.96 -5.13 -2.66
CA THR A 22 -14.91 -5.43 -3.63
C THR A 22 -14.35 -4.12 -4.16
N LYS A 23 -13.03 -3.94 -4.11
CA LYS A 23 -12.36 -2.75 -4.62
C LYS A 23 -11.11 -3.11 -5.42
N ASN A 24 -10.93 -2.43 -6.54
CA ASN A 24 -9.71 -2.48 -7.34
C ASN A 24 -8.74 -1.37 -6.91
N TYR A 25 -7.45 -1.71 -6.88
CA TYR A 25 -6.32 -0.81 -6.67
C TYR A 25 -5.42 -0.93 -7.88
N GLU A 26 -5.04 0.20 -8.45
CA GLU A 26 -4.11 0.27 -9.57
C GLU A 26 -2.84 0.97 -9.11
N ASP A 27 -1.71 0.29 -9.22
CA ASP A 27 -0.41 0.83 -8.84
C ASP A 27 0.71 0.03 -9.53
N GLN A 28 1.97 0.40 -9.27
CA GLN A 28 3.14 -0.30 -9.75
C GLN A 28 3.38 -1.58 -8.96
N LEU A 29 3.53 -2.71 -9.66
CA LEU A 29 4.07 -3.95 -9.12
C LEU A 29 5.50 -4.14 -9.66
N SER A 30 6.46 -4.23 -8.75
CA SER A 30 7.83 -4.64 -9.06
C SER A 30 8.04 -6.11 -8.76
N VAL A 31 8.94 -6.75 -9.50
CA VAL A 31 9.33 -8.15 -9.32
C VAL A 31 10.85 -8.20 -9.19
N ASP A 32 11.36 -8.84 -8.14
CA ASP A 32 12.79 -8.98 -7.81
C ASP A 32 13.58 -7.68 -7.90
N LYS A 33 12.98 -6.59 -7.39
CA LYS A 33 13.52 -5.20 -7.45
C LYS A 33 13.71 -4.65 -8.87
N GLY A 34 13.13 -5.31 -9.88
CA GLY A 34 13.05 -4.81 -11.24
C GLY A 34 12.14 -3.58 -11.36
N VAL A 35 12.11 -3.00 -12.55
CA VAL A 35 11.25 -1.84 -12.86
C VAL A 35 9.78 -2.22 -12.66
N GLY A 36 9.07 -1.43 -11.85
CA GLY A 36 7.64 -1.60 -11.64
C GLY A 36 6.84 -1.46 -12.93
N LYS A 37 5.75 -2.22 -13.03
CA LYS A 37 4.77 -2.07 -14.10
C LYS A 37 3.39 -1.84 -13.51
N SER A 38 2.51 -1.20 -14.27
CA SER A 38 1.12 -0.99 -13.84
C SER A 38 0.40 -2.33 -13.72
N TYR A 39 -0.23 -2.56 -12.58
CA TYR A 39 -1.04 -3.73 -12.29
C TYR A 39 -2.31 -3.35 -11.55
N THR A 40 -3.32 -4.20 -11.67
CA THR A 40 -4.54 -4.12 -10.86
C THR A 40 -4.54 -5.22 -9.82
N ALA A 41 -4.80 -4.85 -8.58
CA ALA A 41 -5.06 -5.77 -7.48
C ALA A 41 -6.50 -5.56 -6.99
N THR A 42 -7.24 -6.64 -6.82
CA THR A 42 -8.61 -6.62 -6.31
C THR A 42 -8.62 -7.12 -4.87
N VAL A 43 -9.22 -6.35 -3.96
CA VAL A 43 -9.47 -6.73 -2.57
C VAL A 43 -10.96 -6.95 -2.39
N GLU A 44 -11.36 -8.10 -1.88
CA GLU A 44 -12.73 -8.43 -1.55
C GLU A 44 -12.82 -8.78 -0.05
N ARG A 45 -13.63 -8.04 0.70
CA ARG A 45 -13.89 -8.37 2.11
C ARG A 45 -14.96 -9.45 2.21
N THR A 46 -14.58 -10.64 2.65
CA THR A 46 -15.48 -11.81 2.72
C THR A 46 -16.23 -11.90 4.04
N ALA A 47 -15.54 -11.70 5.17
CA ALA A 47 -16.08 -11.75 6.53
C ALA A 47 -15.26 -10.88 7.49
N GLU A 48 -15.73 -10.68 8.73
CA GLU A 48 -14.90 -10.06 9.76
C GLU A 48 -13.59 -10.85 9.95
N GLY A 49 -12.46 -10.15 9.88
CA GLY A 49 -11.13 -10.73 10.08
C GLY A 49 -10.51 -11.46 8.88
N LYS A 50 -11.20 -11.60 7.74
CA LYS A 50 -10.64 -12.20 6.51
C LYS A 50 -10.97 -11.43 5.23
N PHE A 51 -10.04 -11.40 4.28
CA PHE A 51 -10.29 -10.87 2.94
C PHE A 51 -9.58 -11.68 1.85
N ASN A 52 -10.04 -11.56 0.61
CA ASN A 52 -9.41 -12.13 -0.57
C ASN A 52 -8.62 -11.06 -1.33
N LEU A 53 -7.42 -11.41 -1.78
CA LEU A 53 -6.60 -10.59 -2.66
C LEU A 53 -6.41 -11.30 -4.00
N THR A 54 -6.66 -10.60 -5.09
CA THR A 54 -6.36 -11.07 -6.45
C THR A 54 -5.39 -10.13 -7.14
N ILE A 55 -4.22 -10.62 -7.51
CA ILE A 55 -3.27 -9.90 -8.38
C ILE A 55 -3.64 -10.28 -9.83
N ARG A 56 -4.09 -9.31 -10.63
CA ARG A 56 -4.62 -9.60 -11.97
C ARG A 56 -3.55 -9.64 -13.03
N ASN A 57 -3.70 -10.55 -14.00
CA ASN A 57 -2.92 -10.60 -15.24
C ASN A 57 -1.39 -10.60 -15.03
N PHE A 58 -0.89 -11.30 -14.01
CA PHE A 58 0.52 -11.33 -13.64
C PHE A 58 1.42 -11.87 -14.75
N TYR A 59 2.45 -11.11 -15.09
CA TYR A 59 3.55 -11.50 -15.95
C TYR A 59 4.86 -11.54 -15.16
N TYR A 60 5.59 -12.61 -15.35
CA TYR A 60 6.90 -12.83 -14.74
C TYR A 60 7.95 -12.98 -15.83
N LYS A 61 9.10 -12.34 -15.67
CA LYS A 61 10.24 -12.53 -16.58
C LYS A 61 11.38 -13.18 -15.80
N ALA A 62 11.77 -14.38 -16.21
CA ALA A 62 12.97 -15.03 -15.70
C ALA A 62 13.97 -15.16 -16.85
N PHE A 63 15.20 -14.71 -16.62
CA PHE A 63 16.25 -14.71 -17.65
C PHE A 63 15.77 -14.00 -18.93
N PHE A 64 15.74 -14.71 -20.07
CA PHE A 64 15.31 -14.21 -21.37
C PHE A 64 13.86 -14.58 -21.73
N VAL A 65 13.12 -15.22 -20.82
CA VAL A 65 11.77 -15.76 -21.08
C VAL A 65 10.71 -14.97 -20.31
N ASN A 66 9.63 -14.61 -20.99
CA ASN A 66 8.44 -14.01 -20.39
C ASN A 66 7.39 -15.11 -20.15
N PHE A 67 6.91 -15.20 -18.92
CA PHE A 67 5.86 -16.10 -18.48
C PHE A 67 4.58 -15.30 -18.24
N ALA A 68 3.53 -15.63 -18.99
CA ALA A 68 2.18 -15.15 -18.73
C ALA A 68 1.56 -16.04 -17.66
N ILE A 69 1.54 -15.59 -16.40
CA ILE A 69 1.11 -16.42 -15.27
C ILE A 69 -0.41 -16.39 -15.13
N GLY A 70 -1.02 -15.21 -15.17
CA GLY A 70 -2.48 -15.04 -15.05
C GLY A 70 -2.88 -14.40 -13.73
N ASN A 71 -4.09 -14.68 -13.26
CA ASN A 71 -4.58 -14.12 -12.00
C ASN A 71 -4.08 -14.97 -10.84
N ILE A 72 -3.48 -14.33 -9.83
CA ILE A 72 -3.07 -14.99 -8.59
C ILE A 72 -4.09 -14.64 -7.52
N GLU A 73 -4.85 -15.64 -7.07
CA GLU A 73 -5.87 -15.51 -6.04
C GLU A 73 -5.33 -15.99 -4.69
N LEU A 74 -5.48 -15.16 -3.67
CA LEU A 74 -5.18 -15.46 -2.28
C LEU A 74 -6.47 -15.30 -1.48
N LYS A 75 -6.97 -16.39 -0.92
CA LYS A 75 -8.25 -16.42 -0.20
C LYS A 75 -8.03 -16.46 1.30
N ASP A 76 -9.02 -15.94 2.03
CA ASP A 76 -9.10 -16.03 3.50
C ASP A 76 -7.87 -15.47 4.23
N ILE A 77 -7.26 -14.40 3.71
CA ILE A 77 -6.10 -13.75 4.32
C ILE A 77 -6.53 -13.13 5.66
N PRO A 78 -5.94 -13.54 6.80
CA PRO A 78 -6.24 -12.96 8.09
C PRO A 78 -5.74 -11.51 8.16
N TYR A 79 -6.49 -10.66 8.84
CA TYR A 79 -6.09 -9.27 9.01
C TYR A 79 -6.41 -8.71 10.39
N THR A 80 -5.73 -7.62 10.72
CA THR A 80 -6.00 -6.77 11.88
C THR A 80 -6.36 -5.37 11.43
N VAL A 81 -7.16 -4.67 12.24
CA VAL A 81 -7.60 -3.29 11.95
C VAL A 81 -6.92 -2.34 12.92
N GLU A 82 -6.23 -1.34 12.39
CA GLU A 82 -5.63 -0.24 13.15
C GLU A 82 -6.18 1.10 12.64
N GLY A 83 -7.24 1.58 13.28
CA GLY A 83 -7.96 2.78 12.84
C GLY A 83 -8.61 2.55 11.47
N LYS A 84 -8.13 3.26 10.44
CA LYS A 84 -8.63 3.14 9.05
C LYS A 84 -7.81 2.18 8.19
N ILE A 85 -6.70 1.66 8.73
CA ILE A 85 -5.77 0.79 8.00
C ILE A 85 -6.03 -0.65 8.41
N ILE A 86 -6.13 -1.52 7.42
CA ILE A 86 -6.07 -2.96 7.60
C ILE A 86 -4.62 -3.40 7.39
N LYS A 87 -4.07 -4.17 8.31
CA LYS A 87 -2.78 -4.85 8.17
C LYS A 87 -2.99 -6.34 8.03
N PHE A 88 -2.24 -6.97 7.14
CA PHE A 88 -2.36 -8.40 6.90
C PHE A 88 -1.00 -9.03 6.69
N GLU A 89 -0.88 -10.27 7.11
CA GLU A 89 0.29 -11.11 6.92
C GLU A 89 -0.15 -12.57 6.92
N GLY A 90 0.51 -13.40 6.13
CA GLY A 90 0.27 -14.82 6.15
C GLY A 90 1.16 -15.61 5.21
N ASP A 91 1.15 -16.92 5.40
CA ASP A 91 1.75 -17.89 4.49
C ASP A 91 0.61 -18.69 3.84
N ILE A 92 0.16 -18.21 2.68
CA ILE A 92 -1.12 -18.60 2.05
C ILE A 92 -0.85 -19.43 0.81
N LYS A 93 -1.61 -20.52 0.67
CA LYS A 93 -1.63 -21.28 -0.58
C LYS A 93 -2.47 -20.51 -1.60
N GLY A 94 -1.81 -19.94 -2.60
CA GLY A 94 -2.47 -19.22 -3.69
C GLY A 94 -3.09 -20.18 -4.70
N THR A 95 -3.99 -19.66 -5.52
CA THR A 95 -4.53 -20.34 -6.70
C THR A 95 -4.19 -19.51 -7.93
N ILE A 96 -3.65 -20.13 -8.98
CA ILE A 96 -3.41 -19.46 -10.25
C ILE A 96 -4.47 -19.89 -11.26
N VAL A 97 -5.18 -18.90 -11.80
CA VAL A 97 -6.17 -19.08 -12.85
C VAL A 97 -5.77 -18.28 -14.09
N PRO A 98 -6.29 -18.61 -15.29
CA PRO A 98 -6.07 -17.80 -16.48
C PRO A 98 -6.39 -16.33 -16.22
N GLY A 99 -5.61 -15.44 -16.83
CA GLY A 99 -5.90 -14.01 -16.80
C GLY A 99 -7.11 -13.65 -17.66
N ASP A 100 -7.44 -12.36 -17.68
CA ASP A 100 -8.68 -11.84 -18.25
C ASP A 100 -8.64 -11.77 -19.79
N ASP A 101 -7.45 -11.68 -20.38
CA ASP A 101 -7.27 -11.65 -21.83
C ASP A 101 -7.29 -13.08 -22.41
N ASN A 102 -8.35 -13.40 -23.16
CA ASN A 102 -8.54 -14.71 -23.79
C ASN A 102 -7.60 -14.97 -25.00
N LYS A 103 -6.90 -13.94 -25.50
CA LYS A 103 -5.91 -14.07 -26.58
C LYS A 103 -4.55 -14.51 -26.06
N VAL A 104 -4.32 -14.37 -24.76
CA VAL A 104 -3.07 -14.76 -24.12
C VAL A 104 -3.16 -16.22 -23.72
N LYS A 105 -2.16 -17.02 -24.14
CA LYS A 105 -1.99 -18.38 -23.63
C LYS A 105 -1.37 -18.31 -22.23
N TRP A 106 -2.22 -18.26 -21.21
CA TRP A 106 -1.81 -18.28 -19.81
C TRP A 106 -1.17 -19.62 -19.45
N GLN A 107 0.05 -19.56 -18.91
CA GLN A 107 0.85 -20.74 -18.59
C GLN A 107 0.84 -21.05 -17.09
N GLY A 108 0.53 -20.06 -16.24
CA GLY A 108 0.60 -20.19 -14.79
C GLY A 108 -0.22 -21.34 -14.19
N PRO A 109 -1.49 -21.58 -14.59
CA PRO A 109 -2.28 -22.69 -14.06
C PRO A 109 -1.63 -24.06 -14.29
N THR A 110 -0.90 -24.24 -15.39
CA THR A 110 -0.19 -25.50 -15.69
C THR A 110 1.18 -25.56 -15.02
N LEU A 111 1.90 -24.43 -14.96
CA LEU A 111 3.27 -24.38 -14.43
C LEU A 111 3.33 -24.42 -12.90
N MET A 112 2.34 -23.83 -12.22
CA MET A 112 2.34 -23.67 -10.77
C MET A 112 0.93 -23.35 -10.24
N ALA A 113 -0.01 -24.28 -10.38
CA ALA A 113 -1.43 -24.08 -10.05
C ALA A 113 -1.69 -23.55 -8.62
N ASN A 114 -0.88 -23.96 -7.64
CA ASN A 114 -1.12 -23.64 -6.23
C ASN A 114 0.18 -23.33 -5.44
N PRO A 115 0.85 -22.19 -5.70
CA PRO A 115 2.10 -21.86 -5.05
C PRO A 115 1.86 -21.49 -3.58
N GLN A 116 2.86 -21.76 -2.75
CA GLN A 116 2.90 -21.21 -1.40
C GLN A 116 3.42 -19.75 -1.48
N ILE A 117 2.67 -18.82 -0.91
CA ILE A 117 2.95 -17.38 -0.98
C ILE A 117 3.00 -16.78 0.42
N LYS A 118 4.16 -16.28 0.82
CA LYS A 118 4.29 -15.44 2.01
C LYS A 118 3.95 -14.02 1.64
N ILE A 119 2.95 -13.44 2.28
CA ILE A 119 2.47 -12.09 1.97
C ILE A 119 2.40 -11.25 3.24
N SER A 120 2.74 -9.97 3.13
CA SER A 120 2.52 -8.98 4.18
C SER A 120 2.19 -7.63 3.54
N GLY A 121 1.24 -6.91 4.11
CA GLY A 121 0.76 -5.67 3.51
C GLY A 121 -0.19 -4.87 4.38
N LYS A 122 -0.62 -3.74 3.80
CA LYS A 122 -1.50 -2.77 4.43
C LYS A 122 -2.46 -2.23 3.37
N VAL A 123 -3.70 -1.97 3.74
CA VAL A 123 -4.72 -1.41 2.84
C VAL A 123 -5.64 -0.45 3.58
N ASP A 124 -5.97 0.67 2.93
CA ASP A 124 -6.99 1.61 3.37
C ASP A 124 -8.01 1.89 2.25
N SER A 125 -8.84 2.93 2.40
CA SER A 125 -9.85 3.28 1.40
C SER A 125 -9.30 3.81 0.08
N GLU A 126 -8.01 4.07 -0.05
CA GLU A 126 -7.37 4.69 -1.21
C GLU A 126 -6.24 3.82 -1.78
N LYS A 127 -5.35 3.34 -0.93
CA LYS A 127 -4.09 2.68 -1.31
C LYS A 127 -4.01 1.25 -0.77
N LEU A 128 -3.34 0.42 -1.56
CA LEU A 128 -2.95 -0.94 -1.20
C LEU A 128 -1.43 -1.03 -1.33
N TYR A 129 -0.79 -1.58 -0.32
CA TYR A 129 0.62 -1.95 -0.35
C TYR A 129 0.77 -3.39 0.08
N PHE A 130 1.58 -4.17 -0.63
CA PHE A 130 2.00 -5.48 -0.15
C PHE A 130 3.36 -5.88 -0.70
N THR A 131 3.99 -6.79 0.03
CA THR A 131 5.12 -7.60 -0.43
C THR A 131 4.68 -9.06 -0.45
N ALA A 132 5.03 -9.80 -1.50
CA ALA A 132 4.77 -11.22 -1.57
C ALA A 132 6.02 -11.98 -2.02
N GLN A 133 6.33 -13.09 -1.36
CA GLN A 133 7.34 -14.06 -1.79
C GLN A 133 6.62 -15.30 -2.31
N ILE A 134 6.79 -15.57 -3.60
CA ILE A 134 6.14 -16.66 -4.30
C ILE A 134 7.19 -17.75 -4.55
N SER A 135 6.96 -18.95 -4.00
CA SER A 135 7.81 -20.10 -4.30
C SER A 135 7.49 -20.65 -5.69
N THR A 136 8.48 -20.67 -6.57
CA THR A 136 8.38 -21.19 -7.94
C THR A 136 9.33 -22.38 -8.13
N PRO A 137 9.13 -23.23 -9.16
CA PRO A 137 10.03 -24.34 -9.45
C PRO A 137 11.50 -23.94 -9.71
N ILE A 138 11.74 -22.67 -10.07
CA ILE A 138 13.07 -22.14 -10.40
C ILE A 138 13.64 -21.18 -9.35
N GLY A 139 12.96 -21.03 -8.20
CA GLY A 139 13.38 -20.16 -7.09
C GLY A 139 12.25 -19.33 -6.49
N ASN A 140 12.59 -18.53 -5.49
CA ASN A 140 11.63 -17.61 -4.86
C ASN A 140 11.62 -16.28 -5.62
N VAL A 141 10.42 -15.80 -5.94
CA VAL A 141 10.20 -14.50 -6.59
C VAL A 141 9.61 -13.55 -5.57
N THR A 142 10.20 -12.37 -5.42
CA THR A 142 9.68 -11.32 -4.53
C THR A 142 8.94 -10.27 -5.34
N THR A 143 7.70 -9.96 -4.98
CA THR A 143 6.92 -8.89 -5.59
C THR A 143 6.59 -7.80 -4.56
N VAL A 144 6.53 -6.55 -5.03
CA VAL A 144 6.12 -5.40 -4.22
C VAL A 144 5.12 -4.58 -5.01
N PHE A 145 3.92 -4.39 -4.46
CA PHE A 145 2.84 -3.60 -5.04
C PHE A 145 2.69 -2.28 -4.29
N GLY A 146 2.67 -1.19 -5.04
CA GLY A 146 2.49 0.16 -4.53
C GLY A 146 3.64 0.66 -3.66
N THR A 147 3.41 1.79 -2.99
CA THR A 147 4.38 2.40 -2.07
C THR A 147 3.89 2.27 -0.62
N GLU A 148 4.80 1.99 0.32
CA GLU A 148 4.49 1.81 1.75
C GLU A 148 4.01 3.08 2.48
N SER A 149 3.57 4.13 1.77
CA SER A 149 3.08 5.37 2.36
C SER A 149 1.62 5.25 2.82
N LEU A 150 1.38 4.44 3.85
CA LEU A 150 0.08 4.34 4.52
C LEU A 150 0.24 4.90 5.94
N VAL A 151 -0.22 6.15 6.12
CA VAL A 151 -0.09 6.88 7.39
C VAL A 151 -1.12 6.32 8.36
N THR A 152 -0.68 5.54 9.34
CA THR A 152 -1.51 5.21 10.52
C THR A 152 -1.90 6.51 11.17
N SER A 153 -3.21 6.80 11.20
CA SER A 153 -3.75 8.04 11.75
C SER A 153 -3.63 8.07 13.28
N LEU A 154 -2.40 8.22 13.76
CA LEU A 154 -2.01 8.73 15.06
C LEU A 154 -0.71 9.52 14.86
N GLY A 155 -0.87 10.76 14.37
CA GLY A 155 0.04 11.86 14.67
C GLY A 155 1.47 11.78 14.13
N LEU A 156 1.68 11.67 12.83
CA LEU A 156 2.84 12.31 12.20
C LEU A 156 2.35 13.10 11.01
N ALA A 157 2.29 14.43 11.19
CA ALA A 157 2.28 15.34 10.06
C ALA A 157 3.37 14.90 9.07
N PRO A 158 3.13 14.99 7.74
CA PRO A 158 4.19 14.73 6.78
C PRO A 158 5.40 15.53 7.24
N ARG A 159 6.54 14.86 7.40
CA ARG A 159 7.80 15.51 7.76
C ARG A 159 8.00 16.59 6.70
N ALA A 160 7.64 17.82 7.04
CA ALA A 160 7.92 18.98 6.21
C ALA A 160 9.41 18.88 5.93
N ALA A 161 9.78 18.87 4.65
CA ALA A 161 11.17 19.05 4.24
C ALA A 161 11.76 20.12 5.16
N LYS A 162 12.85 19.78 5.86
CA LYS A 162 13.37 20.52 7.00
C LYS A 162 13.45 22.00 6.60
N ALA A 163 12.45 22.80 6.99
CA ALA A 163 12.43 24.21 6.66
C ALA A 163 13.61 24.80 7.41
N ASP A 164 14.52 25.45 6.69
CA ASP A 164 15.67 26.08 7.29
C ASP A 164 15.19 27.01 8.41
N VAL A 165 15.62 26.73 9.64
CA VAL A 165 15.20 27.51 10.80
C VAL A 165 16.20 28.64 11.00
N ILE A 166 15.69 29.87 10.93
CA ILE A 166 16.47 31.09 11.01
C ILE A 166 16.18 31.77 12.35
N TYR A 167 17.21 32.17 13.08
CA TYR A 167 17.10 32.94 14.31
C TYR A 167 17.95 34.22 14.27
N SER A 168 17.51 35.26 14.96
CA SER A 168 18.36 36.37 15.36
C SER A 168 19.37 35.94 16.43
N LEU A 169 20.40 36.75 16.67
CA LEU A 169 21.32 36.53 17.78
C LEU A 169 20.63 36.55 19.15
N ASP A 170 19.52 37.28 19.26
CA ASP A 170 18.69 37.35 20.47
C ASP A 170 17.74 36.15 20.64
N GLY A 171 17.86 35.13 19.76
CA GLY A 171 17.08 33.90 19.85
C GLY A 171 15.65 33.99 19.30
N ARG A 172 15.28 35.08 18.62
CA ARG A 172 13.96 35.22 17.98
C ARG A 172 13.96 34.50 16.64
N ARG A 173 12.92 33.70 16.37
CA ARG A 173 12.76 33.03 15.07
C ARG A 173 12.40 34.06 14.00
N LEU A 174 13.07 33.98 12.85
CA LEU A 174 12.86 34.85 11.70
C LEU A 174 12.16 34.07 10.58
N GLU A 175 11.24 34.73 9.88
CA GLU A 175 10.53 34.14 8.73
C GLU A 175 11.38 34.13 7.45
N ARG A 176 12.42 34.98 7.38
CA ARG A 176 13.36 35.07 6.25
C ARG A 176 14.75 35.45 6.73
N ALA A 177 15.78 35.02 5.99
CA ALA A 177 17.17 35.44 6.21
C ALA A 177 17.32 36.95 5.99
N PRO A 178 17.97 37.69 6.91
CA PRO A 178 18.36 39.08 6.69
C PRO A 178 19.27 39.22 5.46
N GLU A 179 19.13 40.30 4.71
CA GLU A 179 20.00 40.59 3.55
C GLU A 179 21.41 41.01 3.96
N HIS A 180 21.55 41.60 5.16
CA HIS A 180 22.81 42.02 5.77
C HIS A 180 22.81 41.69 7.27
N GLY A 181 24.00 41.40 7.81
CA GLY A 181 24.22 41.19 9.24
C GLY A 181 24.44 39.74 9.63
N VAL A 182 24.24 39.45 10.92
CA VAL A 182 24.54 38.14 11.52
C VAL A 182 23.26 37.44 11.97
N TYR A 183 23.10 36.18 11.58
CA TYR A 183 21.96 35.35 11.96
C TYR A 183 22.38 33.89 12.18
N ILE A 184 21.49 33.09 12.75
CA ILE A 184 21.70 31.65 12.97
C ILE A 184 20.81 30.88 11.99
N LEU A 185 21.44 30.08 11.12
CA LEU A 185 20.76 29.20 10.17
C LEU A 185 21.00 27.75 10.60
N ASN A 186 19.95 27.02 10.97
CA ASN A 186 20.05 25.63 11.42
C ASN A 186 21.11 25.40 12.51
N GLY A 187 21.24 26.34 13.45
CA GLY A 187 22.21 26.27 14.55
C GLY A 187 23.63 26.71 14.19
N LYS A 188 23.88 27.16 12.95
CA LYS A 188 25.18 27.72 12.54
C LYS A 188 25.09 29.23 12.41
N LYS A 189 26.07 29.95 12.96
CA LYS A 189 26.23 31.39 12.75
C LYS A 189 26.56 31.66 11.28
N VAL A 190 25.82 32.56 10.66
CA VAL A 190 26.03 33.06 9.30
C VAL A 190 26.23 34.57 9.37
N VAL A 191 27.18 35.08 8.59
CA VAL A 191 27.47 36.50 8.45
C VAL A 191 27.34 36.84 6.97
N LYS A 192 26.51 37.83 6.64
CA LYS A 192 26.24 38.27 5.27
C LYS A 192 26.40 39.78 5.14
#